data_AF-A0A9R0YJ01-F1
#
_entry.id   AF-A0A9R0YJ01-F1
#
_cell.length_a   1.000
_cell.length_b   1.000
_cell.length_c   1.000
_cell.angle_alpha   90.00
_cell.angle_beta   90.00
_cell.angle_gamma   90.00
#
_symmetry.space_group_name_H-M   'P 1'
#
loop_
_entity.id
_entity.type
_entity.pdbx_description
1 polymer ?
#
loop_
_entity_poly.entity_id
_entity_poly.type
_entity_poly.pdbx_seq_one_letter_code
_entity_poly.pdbx_strand_id
1 'polypeptide(L)'
;MEIARSAAAVGCSKEHQRIYADWFAIADPDGDGRVTGADATKFFAMSGLSRADLKQVWAIADSKRQGYLGFGEFAAAMQLVSLAQAGNEITQDSLKREDLSSFDPPVMKGLDELLARSMAIVNVVRPQENGTPQVQAPSTNSWFSSKSAKKIQTPLTAVTSVIDGLKRLYIEKLKPLEVAYRFNDFASPLLTNSDFDAKPMVMLLGQYSTGKTTFIKHLLKTNFPGAHIGPEPTTDRFVVVMSGSDERTVPGNTIAVQADMPFNGLTTFGGAFLSKFECSQMPHPLLDHITFVDTPGVLSGEKQRTQRSYDFTGVTSWFAAKCDVILLLFDPHKLDISDEFKRVISSLRGNEDKIRVVLNKADQVDTQQLMRVYGALMWSLGKVLNTPEVMRVYIGSFNDKPVNESAVGPIGKELFEKEQEDLLADLKDIPKKACDRRSMSL
;
A
#
# COMPACT_ATOMS: atom_id res chain seq x y z
N MET A 1 -1.21 29.66 -10.89
CA MET A 1 -0.60 30.66 -11.86
C MET A 1 0.51 30.01 -12.69
N GLU A 2 0.46 28.59 -12.70
CA GLU A 2 1.46 27.86 -13.49
C GLU A 2 0.77 26.93 -14.49
N ILE A 3 -0.58 27.12 -14.78
CA ILE A 3 -1.36 26.36 -15.79
C ILE A 3 -1.52 27.24 -17.03
N ALA A 4 -0.86 28.43 -17.02
CA ALA A 4 -1.11 29.39 -18.11
C ALA A 4 0.17 29.52 -18.96
N ARG A 5 1.27 28.62 -18.69
CA ARG A 5 2.51 28.97 -19.44
C ARG A 5 2.87 27.82 -20.37
N SER A 6 1.89 26.75 -20.47
CA SER A 6 2.22 25.70 -21.45
C SER A 6 1.12 25.60 -22.50
N ALA A 7 0.18 26.61 -22.55
CA ALA A 7 -1.04 26.64 -23.38
C ALA A 7 -0.84 27.59 -24.57
N ALA A 8 0.36 28.12 -24.78
CA ALA A 8 0.55 29.11 -25.87
C ALA A 8 0.92 28.38 -27.17
N ALA A 9 0.69 26.99 -27.18
CA ALA A 9 1.13 26.41 -28.48
C ALA A 9 -0.07 25.77 -29.20
N VAL A 10 -1.42 26.20 -28.79
CA VAL A 10 -2.46 25.62 -29.67
C VAL A 10 -3.60 26.64 -29.79
N GLY A 11 -3.31 27.82 -30.27
CA GLY A 11 -4.23 28.85 -30.83
C GLY A 11 -5.69 28.62 -30.41
N CYS A 12 -6.09 28.32 -29.09
CA CYS A 12 -7.47 28.06 -28.64
C CYS A 12 -7.96 29.27 -27.84
N SER A 13 -9.26 29.88 -28.17
CA SER A 13 -9.86 31.02 -27.46
C SER A 13 -10.00 30.74 -25.95
N LYS A 14 -9.78 31.73 -25.01
CA LYS A 14 -9.83 31.64 -23.53
C LYS A 14 -11.13 31.00 -23.04
N GLU A 15 -12.23 31.10 -23.83
CA GLU A 15 -13.53 30.50 -23.46
C GLU A 15 -13.55 29.00 -23.76
N HIS A 16 -12.88 28.52 -24.76
CA HIS A 16 -12.78 27.08 -25.08
C HIS A 16 -11.79 26.37 -24.16
N GLN A 17 -10.93 27.13 -23.66
CA GLN A 17 -9.97 26.54 -22.71
C GLN A 17 -10.63 26.23 -21.37
N ARG A 18 -11.54 27.10 -21.06
CA ARG A 18 -12.27 26.84 -19.79
C ARG A 18 -13.20 25.65 -19.92
N ILE A 19 -13.76 25.53 -21.05
CA ILE A 19 -14.69 24.39 -21.27
C ILE A 19 -13.89 23.08 -21.35
N TYR A 20 -12.72 23.14 -21.93
CA TYR A 20 -11.92 21.91 -22.06
C TYR A 20 -11.29 21.53 -20.71
N ALA A 21 -11.14 22.54 -19.94
CA ALA A 21 -10.63 22.22 -18.57
C ALA A 21 -11.67 21.43 -17.77
N ASP A 22 -12.91 21.80 -17.92
CA ASP A 22 -13.97 21.05 -17.22
C ASP A 22 -14.13 19.64 -17.81
N TRP A 23 -13.92 19.53 -19.06
CA TRP A 23 -14.05 18.20 -19.70
C TRP A 23 -12.84 17.32 -19.37
N PHE A 24 -11.74 18.02 -19.25
CA PHE A 24 -10.51 17.27 -18.90
C PHE A 24 -10.64 16.66 -17.50
N ALA A 25 -11.26 17.31 -16.66
CA ALA A 25 -11.46 16.79 -15.29
C ALA A 25 -12.38 15.57 -15.29
N ILE A 26 -13.26 15.58 -16.26
CA ILE A 26 -14.17 14.42 -16.36
C ILE A 26 -13.44 13.25 -17.05
N ALA A 27 -12.63 13.61 -17.96
CA ALA A 27 -11.92 12.56 -18.73
C ALA A 27 -10.74 12.02 -17.93
N ASP A 28 -10.39 12.71 -16.74
CA ASP A 28 -9.30 12.23 -15.86
C ASP A 28 -9.90 11.88 -14.48
N PRO A 29 -10.53 10.69 -14.39
CA PRO A 29 -11.26 10.34 -13.16
C PRO A 29 -10.31 10.22 -11.96
N ASP A 30 -8.96 9.99 -12.18
CA ASP A 30 -8.01 9.79 -11.06
C ASP A 30 -7.24 11.08 -10.76
N GLY A 31 -7.46 12.21 -11.60
CA GLY A 31 -7.01 13.60 -11.33
C GLY A 31 -5.47 13.70 -11.36
N ASP A 32 -4.77 12.79 -11.99
CA ASP A 32 -3.29 12.80 -12.02
C ASP A 32 -2.75 13.67 -13.17
N GLY A 33 -3.84 14.43 -13.89
CA GLY A 33 -3.42 15.39 -14.94
C GLY A 33 -3.06 14.68 -16.24
N ARG A 34 -3.30 13.30 -16.21
CA ARG A 34 -3.04 12.55 -17.45
C ARG A 34 -4.29 11.76 -17.86
N VAL A 35 -4.58 11.85 -19.23
CA VAL A 35 -5.70 11.03 -19.78
C VAL A 35 -5.09 9.90 -20.61
N THR A 36 -5.27 8.62 -20.03
CA THR A 36 -4.66 7.46 -20.72
C THR A 36 -5.50 7.08 -21.95
N GLY A 37 -4.92 6.27 -22.77
CA GLY A 37 -5.61 5.81 -24.01
C GLY A 37 -6.99 5.21 -23.71
N ALA A 38 -7.00 4.40 -22.60
CA ALA A 38 -8.29 3.77 -22.25
C ALA A 38 -9.32 4.81 -21.79
N ASP A 39 -8.84 5.83 -21.03
CA ASP A 39 -9.74 6.91 -20.57
C ASP A 39 -10.18 7.81 -21.73
N ALA A 40 -9.30 8.00 -22.65
CA ALA A 40 -9.59 8.89 -23.80
C ALA A 40 -10.58 8.21 -24.76
N THR A 41 -10.44 6.89 -24.89
CA THR A 41 -11.35 6.15 -25.78
C THR A 41 -12.79 6.21 -25.25
N LYS A 42 -12.88 6.08 -23.95
CA LYS A 42 -14.24 6.14 -23.36
C LYS A 42 -14.83 7.55 -23.49
N PHE A 43 -13.96 8.49 -23.26
CA PHE A 43 -14.46 9.89 -23.29
C PHE A 43 -14.71 10.34 -24.73
N PHE A 44 -13.83 10.01 -25.76
CA PHE A 44 -13.98 10.50 -27.16
C PHE A 44 -15.15 9.77 -27.83
N ALA A 45 -15.46 8.63 -27.34
CA ALA A 45 -16.59 7.88 -27.91
C ALA A 45 -17.91 8.64 -27.75
N MET A 46 -17.87 9.59 -26.85
CA MET A 46 -19.10 10.39 -26.61
C MET A 46 -19.31 11.43 -27.72
N SER A 47 -18.32 11.53 -28.61
CA SER A 47 -18.37 12.54 -29.69
C SER A 47 -19.16 12.01 -30.88
N GLY A 48 -19.45 10.64 -30.91
CA GLY A 48 -20.28 10.06 -31.99
C GLY A 48 -19.46 9.82 -33.26
N LEU A 49 -18.14 9.96 -33.20
CA LEU A 49 -17.28 9.71 -34.39
C LEU A 49 -16.97 8.22 -34.48
N SER A 50 -16.70 7.74 -35.76
CA SER A 50 -16.37 6.31 -35.95
C SER A 50 -15.06 5.94 -35.25
N ARG A 51 -14.89 4.74 -34.93
CA ARG A 51 -13.69 4.23 -34.22
C ARG A 51 -12.41 4.55 -35.02
N ALA A 52 -12.55 4.55 -36.37
CA ALA A 52 -11.39 4.87 -37.22
C ALA A 52 -10.96 6.33 -37.07
N ASP A 53 -11.87 7.19 -36.91
CA ASP A 53 -11.61 8.64 -36.73
C ASP A 53 -11.06 8.94 -35.33
N LEU A 54 -11.49 8.22 -34.34
CA LEU A 54 -11.00 8.44 -32.96
C LEU A 54 -9.56 7.95 -32.81
N LYS A 55 -9.31 6.85 -33.54
CA LYS A 55 -7.93 6.36 -33.51
C LYS A 55 -6.97 7.38 -34.15
N GLN A 56 -7.48 7.97 -35.17
CA GLN A 56 -6.66 8.99 -35.84
C GLN A 56 -6.50 10.25 -34.98
N VAL A 57 -7.51 10.64 -34.25
CA VAL A 57 -7.45 11.80 -33.35
C VAL A 57 -6.43 11.51 -32.23
N TRP A 58 -6.45 10.32 -31.77
CA TRP A 58 -5.50 9.95 -30.69
C TRP A 58 -4.07 9.96 -31.23
N ALA A 59 -3.89 9.42 -32.36
CA ALA A 59 -2.52 9.32 -32.93
C ALA A 59 -1.93 10.71 -33.17
N ILE A 60 -2.84 11.60 -33.49
CA ILE A 60 -2.32 12.96 -33.80
C ILE A 60 -2.15 13.75 -32.50
N ALA A 61 -2.95 13.48 -31.53
CA ALA A 61 -2.88 14.23 -30.26
C ALA A 61 -1.75 13.69 -29.38
N ASP A 62 -1.40 12.34 -29.58
CA ASP A 62 -0.28 11.78 -28.82
C ASP A 62 0.96 11.70 -29.72
N SER A 63 1.34 12.86 -30.30
CA SER A 63 2.43 12.88 -31.31
C SER A 63 3.75 12.44 -30.69
N LYS A 64 3.87 12.48 -29.34
CA LYS A 64 5.14 12.09 -28.67
C LYS A 64 5.08 10.63 -28.23
N ARG A 65 4.07 9.89 -28.54
CA ARG A 65 3.86 8.46 -28.23
C ARG A 65 4.12 8.17 -26.75
N GLN A 66 3.70 8.92 -25.90
CA GLN A 66 3.94 8.80 -24.44
C GLN A 66 2.83 8.00 -23.76
N GLY A 67 1.74 7.73 -24.65
CA GLY A 67 0.73 6.78 -24.14
C GLY A 67 -0.31 7.45 -23.24
N TYR A 68 -0.20 8.81 -23.01
CA TYR A 68 -1.23 9.55 -22.28
C TYR A 68 -1.29 10.99 -22.80
N LEU A 69 -2.55 11.70 -22.55
CA LEU A 69 -2.69 13.10 -23.02
C LEU A 69 -2.76 14.07 -21.83
N GLY A 70 -1.78 14.95 -21.77
CA GLY A 70 -1.91 16.09 -20.83
C GLY A 70 -2.91 17.13 -21.31
N PHE A 71 -3.08 18.20 -20.59
CA PHE A 71 -4.18 19.16 -20.90
C PHE A 71 -3.97 19.76 -22.31
N GLY A 72 -2.76 20.12 -22.64
CA GLY A 72 -2.48 20.72 -23.96
C GLY A 72 -2.82 19.77 -25.11
N GLU A 73 -2.43 18.55 -24.93
CA GLU A 73 -2.70 17.53 -25.97
C GLU A 73 -4.19 17.15 -26.01
N PHE A 74 -4.72 17.22 -24.87
CA PHE A 74 -6.18 16.97 -24.80
C PHE A 74 -6.96 18.09 -25.50
N ALA A 75 -6.57 19.27 -25.33
CA ALA A 75 -7.25 20.40 -25.99
C ALA A 75 -7.08 20.31 -27.51
N ALA A 76 -5.94 19.84 -27.89
CA ALA A 76 -5.71 19.64 -29.34
C ALA A 76 -6.60 18.52 -29.88
N ALA A 77 -6.73 17.55 -29.07
CA ALA A 77 -7.64 16.45 -29.45
C ALA A 77 -9.09 16.92 -29.56
N MET A 78 -9.54 17.81 -28.73
CA MET A 78 -10.93 18.32 -28.76
C MET A 78 -11.13 19.20 -30.00
N GLN A 79 -10.13 19.82 -30.39
CA GLN A 79 -10.27 20.64 -31.61
C GLN A 79 -10.32 19.75 -32.85
N LEU A 80 -9.65 18.68 -32.81
CA LEU A 80 -9.69 17.73 -33.94
C LEU A 80 -11.05 17.02 -34.02
N VAL A 81 -11.55 16.83 -32.88
CA VAL A 81 -12.89 16.21 -32.85
C VAL A 81 -13.92 17.21 -33.38
N SER A 82 -13.78 18.43 -33.09
CA SER A 82 -14.70 19.47 -33.61
C SER A 82 -14.58 19.60 -35.13
N LEU A 83 -13.39 19.44 -35.56
CA LEU A 83 -13.16 19.50 -37.02
C LEU A 83 -13.79 18.29 -37.72
N ALA A 84 -13.62 17.20 -37.10
CA ALA A 84 -14.20 15.96 -37.67
C ALA A 84 -15.72 15.99 -37.64
N GLN A 85 -16.29 16.54 -36.61
CA GLN A 85 -17.78 16.61 -36.54
C GLN A 85 -18.32 17.62 -37.54
N ALA A 86 -17.49 18.55 -37.99
CA ALA A 86 -17.90 19.55 -39.00
C ALA A 86 -17.71 19.00 -40.41
N GLY A 87 -17.29 17.67 -40.45
CA GLY A 87 -17.26 16.95 -41.74
C GLY A 87 -15.92 17.11 -42.46
N ASN A 88 -14.90 17.63 -41.74
CA ASN A 88 -13.59 17.81 -42.37
C ASN A 88 -12.69 16.61 -42.06
N GLU A 89 -11.71 16.35 -43.00
CA GLU A 89 -10.82 15.18 -42.83
C GLU A 89 -9.75 15.47 -41.76
N ILE A 90 -9.47 14.41 -40.87
CA ILE A 90 -8.51 14.55 -39.74
C ILE A 90 -7.10 14.21 -40.25
N THR A 91 -6.32 15.31 -40.70
CA THR A 91 -4.92 15.05 -41.12
C THR A 91 -3.95 15.80 -40.20
N GLN A 92 -2.63 15.34 -40.05
CA GLN A 92 -1.53 15.86 -39.20
C GLN A 92 -1.28 17.35 -39.48
N ASP A 93 -1.84 17.91 -40.69
CA ASP A 93 -1.65 19.33 -41.06
C ASP A 93 -2.88 20.17 -40.68
N SER A 94 -3.81 19.50 -40.05
CA SER A 94 -5.12 20.13 -39.72
C SER A 94 -4.99 21.02 -38.47
N LEU A 95 -3.85 20.86 -37.64
CA LEU A 95 -3.67 21.65 -36.41
C LEU A 95 -2.93 22.95 -36.70
N LYS A 96 -2.49 23.19 -38.05
CA LYS A 96 -1.76 24.42 -38.47
C LYS A 96 -2.70 25.41 -39.16
N ARG A 97 -4.00 25.03 -39.19
CA ARG A 97 -4.94 25.91 -39.93
C ARG A 97 -5.44 27.04 -39.03
N GLU A 98 -5.13 28.32 -39.23
CA GLU A 98 -5.42 29.61 -38.57
C GLU A 98 -6.93 29.80 -38.36
N ASP A 99 -7.81 28.77 -38.68
CA ASP A 99 -9.27 28.96 -38.50
C ASP A 99 -9.82 28.00 -37.44
N LEU A 100 -8.92 27.42 -36.53
CA LEU A 100 -9.38 26.37 -35.59
C LEU A 100 -10.03 27.02 -34.37
N SER A 101 -9.88 28.33 -34.20
CA SER A 101 -10.51 29.07 -33.08
C SER A 101 -11.93 29.50 -33.43
N SER A 102 -12.39 29.19 -34.74
CA SER A 102 -13.73 29.66 -35.20
C SER A 102 -14.75 28.52 -35.12
N PHE A 103 -14.25 27.28 -34.60
CA PHE A 103 -15.25 26.18 -34.56
C PHE A 103 -15.78 26.03 -33.13
N ASP A 104 -17.11 25.80 -33.08
CA ASP A 104 -17.77 25.56 -31.78
C ASP A 104 -17.27 24.24 -31.15
N PRO A 105 -17.11 24.29 -29.83
CA PRO A 105 -16.69 23.06 -29.16
C PRO A 105 -17.51 21.85 -29.60
N PRO A 106 -16.81 20.64 -29.57
CA PRO A 106 -17.47 19.42 -30.04
C PRO A 106 -18.68 19.04 -29.19
N VAL A 107 -19.64 18.53 -29.97
CA VAL A 107 -20.81 18.02 -29.22
C VAL A 107 -20.51 16.62 -28.68
N MET A 108 -20.65 16.54 -27.30
CA MET A 108 -20.41 15.22 -26.65
C MET A 108 -21.70 14.72 -26.01
N LYS A 109 -22.20 13.59 -26.53
CA LYS A 109 -23.48 13.07 -25.99
C LYS A 109 -23.36 12.69 -24.51
N GLY A 110 -24.27 13.34 -23.59
CA GLY A 110 -24.32 12.87 -22.18
C GLY A 110 -23.35 13.66 -21.29
N LEU A 111 -22.55 14.58 -21.88
CA LEU A 111 -21.53 15.36 -21.14
C LEU A 111 -22.20 16.50 -20.36
N ASP A 112 -23.40 16.98 -20.79
CA ASP A 112 -24.14 18.05 -20.08
C ASP A 112 -24.73 17.51 -18.76
N GLU A 113 -25.13 16.24 -18.76
CA GLU A 113 -25.63 15.58 -17.53
C GLU A 113 -24.49 15.27 -16.56
N LEU A 114 -23.28 15.01 -17.12
CA LEU A 114 -22.11 14.71 -16.27
C LEU A 114 -21.52 15.99 -15.67
N LEU A 115 -21.67 17.05 -16.42
CA LEU A 115 -21.18 18.34 -15.91
C LEU A 115 -22.16 18.93 -14.89
N ALA A 116 -23.54 18.69 -15.04
CA ALA A 116 -24.56 19.14 -14.07
C ALA A 116 -24.44 18.33 -12.76
N ARG A 117 -23.98 17.06 -12.83
CA ARG A 117 -23.75 16.24 -11.61
C ARG A 117 -22.48 16.67 -10.89
N SER A 118 -21.49 17.14 -11.65
CA SER A 118 -20.20 17.58 -11.07
C SER A 118 -20.32 18.97 -10.43
N MET A 119 -21.32 19.92 -10.87
CA MET A 119 -21.54 21.29 -10.33
C MET A 119 -22.51 21.24 -9.15
N ALA A 120 -23.42 20.18 -9.02
CA ALA A 120 -24.33 19.98 -7.87
C ALA A 120 -23.55 19.42 -6.66
N ILE A 121 -22.32 18.90 -6.82
CA ILE A 121 -21.41 18.43 -5.75
C ILE A 121 -20.60 19.60 -5.20
N VAL A 122 -20.49 20.82 -5.92
CA VAL A 122 -19.72 22.01 -5.46
C VAL A 122 -20.67 22.97 -4.73
N ASN A 123 -22.06 22.89 -4.93
CA ASN A 123 -22.97 23.83 -4.22
C ASN A 123 -23.51 23.20 -2.93
N VAL A 124 -23.11 21.94 -2.51
CA VAL A 124 -23.49 21.33 -1.22
C VAL A 124 -22.32 21.49 -0.23
N VAL A 125 -21.20 22.23 -0.57
CA VAL A 125 -20.07 22.46 0.35
C VAL A 125 -19.93 23.97 0.59
N ARG A 126 -21.12 24.79 0.72
CA ARG A 126 -20.93 26.10 1.38
C ARG A 126 -21.48 26.04 2.82
N PRO A 127 -20.75 26.36 3.93
CA PRO A 127 -21.19 26.37 5.34
C PRO A 127 -22.20 27.49 5.62
N GLN A 128 -23.55 27.13 5.81
CA GLN A 128 -24.62 27.93 6.46
C GLN A 128 -24.24 28.29 7.90
N GLU A 129 -23.62 29.47 8.23
CA GLU A 129 -23.64 30.47 9.34
C GLU A 129 -25.03 30.53 10.00
N ASN A 130 -25.16 30.00 11.29
CA ASN A 130 -25.61 30.35 12.65
C ASN A 130 -27.10 30.66 12.68
N GLY A 131 -27.95 29.73 13.27
CA GLY A 131 -28.99 30.17 14.24
C GLY A 131 -29.69 28.96 14.86
N THR A 132 -29.44 28.64 16.15
CA THR A 132 -30.03 28.16 17.41
C THR A 132 -31.13 27.15 17.15
N PRO A 133 -31.15 25.97 18.03
CA PRO A 133 -32.11 24.86 17.87
C PRO A 133 -33.30 24.99 18.83
N GLN A 134 -34.52 25.13 18.24
CA GLN A 134 -35.76 24.84 18.99
C GLN A 134 -36.28 23.45 18.61
N VAL A 135 -36.27 22.48 19.56
CA VAL A 135 -36.96 21.31 20.14
C VAL A 135 -38.47 21.40 19.86
N GLN A 136 -38.93 20.51 18.90
CA GLN A 136 -40.30 19.95 19.11
C GLN A 136 -40.41 18.60 18.40
N ALA A 137 -40.49 17.47 19.19
CA ALA A 137 -41.29 16.31 18.70
C ALA A 137 -42.71 16.35 19.27
N PRO A 138 -43.65 15.43 18.75
CA PRO A 138 -43.98 14.44 17.72
C PRO A 138 -45.49 14.36 17.47
N SER A 139 -45.85 14.15 16.17
CA SER A 139 -47.19 13.52 16.01
C SER A 139 -47.17 12.58 14.80
N THR A 140 -47.35 11.27 15.08
CA THR A 140 -48.06 9.99 14.83
C THR A 140 -49.06 10.15 13.68
N ASN A 141 -48.95 9.22 12.66
CA ASN A 141 -49.84 8.11 12.26
C ASN A 141 -49.61 7.80 10.77
N SER A 142 -49.16 6.51 10.51
CA SER A 142 -50.03 5.45 9.91
C SER A 142 -49.21 4.61 8.93
N TRP A 143 -48.87 3.36 9.28
CA TRP A 143 -49.13 1.91 9.11
C TRP A 143 -49.98 1.64 7.87
N PHE A 144 -49.45 1.04 6.68
CA PHE A 144 -49.51 -0.22 5.90
C PHE A 144 -49.71 0.09 4.42
N SER A 145 -48.67 -0.24 3.56
CA SER A 145 -49.00 -0.97 2.31
C SER A 145 -47.71 -1.49 1.67
N SER A 146 -47.43 -2.82 1.75
CA SER A 146 -47.10 -4.04 0.99
C SER A 146 -46.81 -3.73 -0.50
N LYS A 147 -45.52 -3.97 -0.95
CA LYS A 147 -44.86 -4.83 -1.96
C LYS A 147 -44.44 -3.99 -3.17
N SER A 148 -43.04 -3.76 -3.22
CA SER A 148 -42.29 -4.00 -4.48
C SER A 148 -40.81 -3.65 -4.28
N ALA A 149 -39.99 -4.67 -3.90
CA ALA A 149 -38.55 -4.94 -4.11
C ALA A 149 -37.94 -3.98 -5.14
N LYS A 150 -37.68 -2.71 -4.67
CA LYS A 150 -36.80 -1.71 -5.31
C LYS A 150 -35.42 -1.72 -4.64
N LYS A 151 -34.45 -2.50 -5.22
CA LYS A 151 -32.99 -2.29 -5.32
C LYS A 151 -32.59 -0.88 -4.88
N ILE A 152 -32.55 -0.68 -3.62
CA ILE A 152 -31.95 0.49 -2.93
C ILE A 152 -30.54 0.73 -3.50
N GLN A 153 -30.39 1.38 -4.63
CA GLN A 153 -29.25 2.20 -5.10
C GLN A 153 -28.77 3.18 -4.02
N THR A 154 -27.89 2.66 -3.18
CA THR A 154 -27.07 3.40 -2.20
C THR A 154 -26.34 4.57 -2.89
N PRO A 155 -26.52 5.88 -2.63
CA PRO A 155 -25.83 7.11 -3.06
C PRO A 155 -24.30 6.94 -3.00
N LEU A 156 -23.50 6.90 -4.10
CA LEU A 156 -22.07 7.04 -4.43
C LEU A 156 -21.35 7.95 -3.42
N THR A 157 -22.03 8.35 -2.24
CA THR A 157 -21.25 8.99 -1.15
C THR A 157 -21.05 8.00 0.00
N ALA A 158 -21.16 6.73 -0.37
CA ALA A 158 -21.05 5.84 0.80
C ALA A 158 -19.68 5.16 0.80
N VAL A 159 -18.63 5.82 1.26
CA VAL A 159 -17.41 5.04 1.54
C VAL A 159 -17.75 3.56 1.72
N THR A 160 -17.57 2.72 0.66
CA THR A 160 -17.88 1.27 0.61
C THR A 160 -16.99 0.50 1.60
N SER A 161 -15.97 1.36 2.33
CA SER A 161 -15.13 0.75 3.37
C SER A 161 -14.24 1.81 4.04
N VAL A 162 -13.93 1.70 5.35
CA VAL A 162 -13.08 2.62 6.16
C VAL A 162 -11.77 2.91 5.40
N ILE A 163 -11.29 1.95 4.59
CA ILE A 163 -10.01 2.15 3.87
C ILE A 163 -10.20 3.14 2.72
N ASP A 164 -11.36 3.04 2.06
CA ASP A 164 -11.63 4.00 0.97
C ASP A 164 -11.80 5.43 1.51
N GLY A 165 -12.42 5.47 2.71
CA GLY A 165 -12.55 6.81 3.35
C GLY A 165 -11.19 7.39 3.71
N LEU A 166 -10.26 6.52 4.30
CA LEU A 166 -8.93 7.03 4.69
C LEU A 166 -8.13 7.42 3.44
N LYS A 167 -8.31 6.62 2.46
CA LYS A 167 -7.64 6.97 1.19
C LYS A 167 -8.09 8.35 0.67
N ARG A 168 -9.31 8.49 0.70
CA ARG A 168 -9.83 9.78 0.22
C ARG A 168 -9.30 10.94 1.08
N LEU A 169 -9.29 10.75 2.40
CA LEU A 169 -8.84 11.84 3.30
C LEU A 169 -7.34 12.13 3.07
N TYR A 170 -6.52 11.05 2.86
CA TYR A 170 -5.09 11.29 2.63
C TYR A 170 -4.88 12.09 1.34
N ILE A 171 -5.64 11.74 0.30
CA ILE A 171 -5.39 12.37 -1.02
C ILE A 171 -5.91 13.82 -1.01
N GLU A 172 -6.95 14.03 -0.27
CA GLU A 172 -7.57 15.38 -0.38
C GLU A 172 -6.96 16.33 0.64
N LYS A 173 -6.49 15.73 1.76
CA LYS A 173 -6.14 16.72 2.82
C LYS A 173 -4.64 16.67 3.13
N LEU A 174 -3.99 15.45 3.18
CA LEU A 174 -2.60 15.36 3.69
C LEU A 174 -1.60 15.39 2.52
N LYS A 175 -1.95 14.73 1.37
CA LYS A 175 -0.98 14.63 0.26
C LYS A 175 -0.58 16.01 -0.28
N PRO A 176 -1.49 16.97 -0.48
CA PRO A 176 -1.08 18.29 -0.98
C PRO A 176 -0.11 18.99 -0.02
N LEU A 177 -0.31 18.68 1.29
CA LEU A 177 0.61 19.32 2.25
C LEU A 177 2.00 18.68 2.18
N GLU A 178 2.05 17.35 2.05
CA GLU A 178 3.36 16.68 1.97
C GLU A 178 4.15 17.14 0.75
N VAL A 179 3.37 17.35 -0.33
CA VAL A 179 4.05 17.77 -1.57
C VAL A 179 4.50 19.24 -1.45
N ALA A 180 3.61 20.01 -0.88
CA ALA A 180 3.93 21.45 -0.79
C ALA A 180 5.17 21.68 0.08
N TYR A 181 5.36 20.75 1.03
CA TYR A 181 6.51 21.02 1.92
C TYR A 181 7.61 19.99 1.68
N ARG A 182 7.51 19.30 0.62
CA ARG A 182 8.52 18.30 0.21
C ARG A 182 8.85 17.35 1.38
N PHE A 183 7.80 16.92 2.05
CA PHE A 183 7.96 16.02 3.20
C PHE A 183 8.65 14.73 2.75
N ASN A 184 8.44 14.27 1.53
CA ASN A 184 9.04 13.01 1.04
C ASN A 184 10.56 13.07 1.01
N ASP A 185 11.10 14.20 0.96
CA ASP A 185 12.58 14.31 0.93
C ASP A 185 13.17 14.14 2.33
N PHE A 186 12.29 14.17 3.31
CA PHE A 186 12.90 14.22 4.67
C PHE A 186 12.41 13.03 5.49
N ALA A 187 11.25 12.60 5.21
CA ALA A 187 10.75 11.63 6.22
C ALA A 187 10.30 10.36 5.50
N SER A 188 9.23 10.48 4.65
CA SER A 188 8.72 9.24 4.02
C SER A 188 8.16 9.54 2.63
N PRO A 189 8.28 8.46 1.76
CA PRO A 189 7.71 8.66 0.41
C PRO A 189 6.18 8.77 0.46
N LEU A 190 5.63 9.31 -0.63
CA LEU A 190 4.17 9.48 -0.68
C LEU A 190 3.47 8.12 -0.72
N LEU A 191 2.37 8.12 0.07
CA LEU A 191 1.62 6.84 0.06
C LEU A 191 0.89 6.65 -1.27
N THR A 192 0.98 5.36 -1.75
CA THR A 192 0.24 5.02 -2.98
C THR A 192 -1.02 4.22 -2.66
N ASN A 193 -1.84 4.12 -3.71
CA ASN A 193 -3.08 3.34 -3.51
C ASN A 193 -2.78 1.90 -3.06
N SER A 194 -1.67 1.40 -3.53
CA SER A 194 -1.32 0.01 -3.18
C SER A 194 -0.97 -0.12 -1.69
N ASP A 195 -0.55 1.03 -1.17
CA ASP A 195 -0.24 1.00 0.28
C ASP A 195 -1.52 0.87 1.12
N PHE A 196 -2.58 1.36 0.59
CA PHE A 196 -3.85 1.29 1.35
C PHE A 196 -4.52 -0.08 1.15
N ASP A 197 -4.17 -0.66 0.00
CA ASP A 197 -4.87 -1.93 -0.30
C ASP A 197 -4.02 -3.12 0.14
N ALA A 198 -2.85 -2.71 0.70
CA ALA A 198 -1.93 -3.82 1.03
C ALA A 198 -2.46 -4.60 2.24
N LYS A 199 -2.23 -5.93 2.14
CA LYS A 199 -2.62 -6.77 3.29
C LYS A 199 -1.69 -6.53 4.48
N PRO A 200 -2.22 -6.78 5.63
CA PRO A 200 -1.33 -6.60 6.78
C PRO A 200 -0.05 -7.45 6.65
N MET A 201 1.08 -6.77 7.11
CA MET A 201 2.39 -7.46 6.97
C MET A 201 2.96 -7.80 8.35
N VAL A 202 3.53 -9.02 8.36
CA VAL A 202 4.19 -9.45 9.61
C VAL A 202 5.69 -9.65 9.30
N MET A 203 6.46 -8.83 10.04
CA MET A 203 7.91 -8.91 9.78
C MET A 203 8.59 -9.73 10.88
N LEU A 204 9.50 -10.64 10.39
CA LEU A 204 10.28 -11.44 11.36
C LEU A 204 11.72 -10.90 11.41
N LEU A 205 12.10 -10.61 12.70
CA LEU A 205 13.45 -10.04 12.91
C LEU A 205 14.15 -10.82 14.03
N GLY A 206 15.41 -11.18 13.82
CA GLY A 206 16.19 -11.91 14.85
C GLY A 206 17.60 -12.21 14.33
N GLN A 207 18.40 -12.66 15.27
CA GLN A 207 19.79 -13.03 14.87
C GLN A 207 19.79 -14.31 14.04
N TYR A 208 21.00 -14.66 13.62
CA TYR A 208 21.15 -15.84 12.74
C TYR A 208 20.80 -17.13 13.50
N SER A 209 19.95 -17.89 12.79
CA SER A 209 19.67 -19.26 13.27
C SER A 209 18.65 -19.25 14.40
N THR A 210 17.90 -18.15 14.46
CA THR A 210 16.86 -18.10 15.53
C THR A 210 15.58 -18.77 15.05
N GLY A 211 15.53 -19.13 13.73
CA GLY A 211 14.41 -19.94 13.24
C GLY A 211 13.35 -19.09 12.55
N LYS A 212 13.72 -17.98 11.95
CA LYS A 212 12.72 -17.09 11.31
C LYS A 212 12.07 -17.80 10.11
N THR A 213 12.92 -18.37 9.27
CA THR A 213 12.36 -19.03 8.07
C THR A 213 11.58 -20.29 8.47
N THR A 214 12.13 -20.94 9.47
CA THR A 214 11.41 -22.15 9.93
C THR A 214 10.07 -21.76 10.58
N PHE A 215 10.12 -20.63 11.19
CA PHE A 215 8.87 -20.16 11.84
C PHE A 215 7.76 -19.94 10.79
N ILE A 216 8.12 -19.32 9.69
CA ILE A 216 7.10 -19.04 8.66
C ILE A 216 6.63 -20.37 8.05
N LYS A 217 7.58 -21.22 7.85
CA LYS A 217 7.19 -22.54 7.32
C LYS A 217 6.24 -23.27 8.28
N HIS A 218 6.59 -23.17 9.48
CA HIS A 218 5.73 -23.81 10.48
C HIS A 218 4.31 -23.22 10.48
N LEU A 219 4.23 -21.92 10.30
CA LEU A 219 2.88 -21.31 10.31
C LEU A 219 2.11 -21.67 9.04
N LEU A 220 2.89 -21.80 7.95
CA LEU A 220 2.19 -22.11 6.68
C LEU A 220 1.96 -23.61 6.55
N LYS A 221 2.60 -24.37 7.45
CA LYS A 221 2.54 -25.85 7.42
C LYS A 221 3.00 -26.41 6.07
N THR A 222 3.61 -25.59 5.28
CA THR A 222 4.18 -26.03 3.99
C THR A 222 5.39 -25.16 3.66
N ASN A 223 6.22 -25.66 2.67
CA ASN A 223 7.37 -24.83 2.24
C ASN A 223 6.94 -23.77 1.21
N PHE A 224 7.77 -22.68 1.24
CA PHE A 224 7.47 -21.66 0.21
C PHE A 224 8.70 -21.47 -0.67
N PRO A 225 8.46 -21.06 -1.90
CA PRO A 225 9.54 -20.97 -2.90
C PRO A 225 10.67 -20.02 -2.44
N GLY A 226 11.85 -20.59 -2.63
CA GLY A 226 13.01 -19.70 -2.31
C GLY A 226 13.44 -19.83 -0.86
N ALA A 227 12.67 -20.73 -0.17
CA ALA A 227 13.05 -20.86 1.25
C ALA A 227 14.26 -21.80 1.37
N HIS A 228 15.35 -21.21 1.94
CA HIS A 228 16.50 -22.10 2.23
C HIS A 228 16.75 -22.15 3.75
N ILE A 229 16.59 -23.46 4.29
CA ILE A 229 16.81 -23.61 5.75
C ILE A 229 18.11 -24.41 5.95
N GLY A 230 19.14 -23.77 6.49
CA GLY A 230 20.40 -24.50 6.77
C GLY A 230 21.15 -23.83 7.93
N PRO A 231 22.05 -24.69 8.63
CA PRO A 231 22.82 -24.28 9.83
C PRO A 231 23.83 -23.17 9.49
N GLU A 232 24.10 -22.82 8.20
CA GLU A 232 25.01 -21.73 7.80
C GLU A 232 24.20 -20.49 7.36
N PRO A 233 24.72 -19.18 7.60
CA PRO A 233 23.91 -18.01 7.21
C PRO A 233 23.27 -18.19 5.83
N THR A 234 22.19 -18.86 5.79
CA THR A 234 21.65 -19.35 4.50
C THR A 234 20.70 -18.30 3.92
N THR A 235 20.12 -17.32 4.92
CA THR A 235 19.24 -16.31 4.30
C THR A 235 19.93 -14.94 4.31
N ASP A 236 20.47 -14.64 3.16
CA ASP A 236 21.10 -13.30 3.09
C ASP A 236 20.18 -12.31 2.35
N ARG A 237 18.84 -12.74 2.20
CA ARG A 237 17.95 -11.84 1.43
C ARG A 237 16.69 -11.53 2.24
N PHE A 238 16.19 -10.36 1.89
CA PHE A 238 14.81 -10.11 2.36
C PHE A 238 13.80 -10.83 1.47
N VAL A 239 12.96 -11.62 2.16
CA VAL A 239 11.98 -12.38 1.35
C VAL A 239 10.56 -12.01 1.83
N VAL A 240 9.85 -11.59 0.85
CA VAL A 240 8.44 -11.31 1.18
C VAL A 240 7.59 -12.47 0.65
N VAL A 241 6.92 -13.09 1.64
CA VAL A 241 6.05 -14.23 1.27
C VAL A 241 4.60 -13.76 1.18
N MET A 242 4.05 -13.87 -0.05
CA MET A 242 2.68 -13.35 -0.21
C MET A 242 1.89 -14.30 -1.12
N SER A 243 0.59 -13.95 -1.14
CA SER A 243 -0.30 -14.84 -1.93
C SER A 243 -0.11 -14.60 -3.43
N GLY A 244 -0.14 -15.67 -4.17
CA GLY A 244 -0.03 -15.60 -5.64
C GLY A 244 -0.75 -16.80 -6.29
N SER A 245 -1.02 -16.63 -7.57
CA SER A 245 -1.76 -17.69 -8.29
C SER A 245 -0.88 -18.93 -8.49
N ASP A 246 0.43 -18.63 -8.60
CA ASP A 246 1.35 -19.77 -8.81
C ASP A 246 2.55 -19.65 -7.86
N GLU A 247 3.14 -20.85 -7.62
CA GLU A 247 4.35 -20.82 -6.77
C GLU A 247 5.55 -20.32 -7.60
N ARG A 248 6.00 -19.19 -7.17
CA ARG A 248 7.14 -18.64 -7.93
C ARG A 248 7.88 -17.63 -7.05
N THR A 249 9.18 -17.40 -7.54
CA THR A 249 9.98 -16.34 -6.88
C THR A 249 10.22 -15.21 -7.87
N VAL A 250 10.01 -14.04 -7.35
CA VAL A 250 10.17 -12.86 -8.21
C VAL A 250 11.31 -12.01 -7.62
N PRO A 251 12.24 -11.64 -8.47
CA PRO A 251 13.39 -10.84 -8.02
C PRO A 251 12.97 -9.41 -7.63
N GLY A 252 13.78 -8.82 -6.72
CA GLY A 252 13.48 -7.50 -6.11
C GLY A 252 13.44 -6.39 -7.16
N ASN A 253 14.26 -6.51 -8.18
CA ASN A 253 14.28 -5.42 -9.19
C ASN A 253 12.96 -5.35 -9.95
N THR A 254 12.36 -6.46 -10.07
CA THR A 254 11.08 -6.51 -10.82
C THR A 254 9.91 -6.09 -9.92
N ILE A 255 9.99 -6.47 -8.68
CA ILE A 255 8.82 -6.21 -7.80
C ILE A 255 8.81 -4.73 -7.38
N ALA A 256 9.91 -4.14 -7.39
CA ALA A 256 9.99 -2.75 -6.89
C ALA A 256 9.39 -1.78 -7.91
N VAL A 257 9.16 -2.24 -9.16
CA VAL A 257 8.64 -1.27 -10.16
C VAL A 257 7.18 -1.63 -10.49
N GLN A 258 6.70 -2.70 -9.92
CA GLN A 258 5.28 -3.05 -10.17
C GLN A 258 4.35 -2.12 -9.38
N ALA A 259 3.39 -1.47 -10.14
CA ALA A 259 2.53 -0.42 -9.54
C ALA A 259 1.51 -1.05 -8.58
N ASP A 260 1.31 -2.32 -8.79
CA ASP A 260 0.25 -2.95 -7.97
C ASP A 260 0.82 -3.50 -6.66
N MET A 261 2.11 -3.24 -6.44
CA MET A 261 2.69 -3.79 -5.20
C MET A 261 3.20 -2.64 -4.32
N PRO A 262 3.15 -2.87 -3.00
CA PRO A 262 3.52 -1.76 -2.09
C PRO A 262 5.03 -1.75 -1.83
N PHE A 263 5.86 -2.07 -2.89
CA PHE A 263 7.30 -2.12 -2.55
C PHE A 263 8.08 -1.17 -3.44
N ASN A 264 7.38 -0.26 -4.06
CA ASN A 264 8.07 0.67 -4.98
C ASN A 264 9.06 1.56 -4.24
N GLY A 265 8.78 1.83 -2.99
CA GLY A 265 9.67 2.71 -2.20
C GLY A 265 11.05 2.08 -1.95
N LEU A 266 11.15 0.80 -2.22
CA LEU A 266 12.42 0.13 -1.89
C LEU A 266 13.48 0.44 -2.95
N THR A 267 13.02 1.08 -4.07
CA THR A 267 14.00 1.45 -5.14
C THR A 267 14.98 2.50 -4.63
N THR A 268 14.62 3.17 -3.55
CA THR A 268 15.50 4.24 -3.02
C THR A 268 16.75 3.63 -2.39
N PHE A 269 16.69 2.34 -2.10
CA PHE A 269 17.87 1.73 -1.43
C PHE A 269 18.84 1.20 -2.48
N GLY A 270 18.47 1.32 -3.82
CA GLY A 270 19.46 1.11 -4.91
C GLY A 270 19.48 -0.36 -5.33
N GLY A 271 20.27 -0.66 -6.40
CA GLY A 271 20.36 -2.00 -7.05
C GLY A 271 21.04 -3.02 -6.13
N ALA A 272 21.95 -2.53 -5.28
CA ALA A 272 22.66 -3.48 -4.37
C ALA A 272 21.68 -4.20 -3.43
N PHE A 273 20.72 -3.41 -2.90
CA PHE A 273 19.71 -4.06 -2.02
C PHE A 273 18.72 -4.88 -2.84
N LEU A 274 18.25 -4.27 -3.96
CA LEU A 274 17.19 -4.96 -4.72
C LEU A 274 17.65 -6.34 -5.18
N SER A 275 18.99 -6.51 -5.34
CA SER A 275 19.49 -7.86 -5.70
C SER A 275 19.38 -8.83 -4.54
N LYS A 276 19.24 -8.25 -3.30
CA LYS A 276 19.09 -9.13 -2.12
C LYS A 276 17.65 -9.09 -1.60
N PHE A 277 16.74 -8.72 -2.40
CA PHE A 277 15.31 -8.65 -2.07
C PHE A 277 14.54 -9.56 -3.05
N GLU A 278 13.66 -10.31 -2.42
CA GLU A 278 12.94 -11.28 -3.26
C GLU A 278 11.50 -11.46 -2.75
N CYS A 279 10.67 -11.71 -3.74
CA CYS A 279 9.26 -11.96 -3.36
C CYS A 279 8.90 -13.41 -3.70
N SER A 280 8.44 -14.08 -2.66
CA SER A 280 7.97 -15.47 -2.86
C SER A 280 6.43 -15.53 -2.85
N GLN A 281 5.89 -16.05 -4.04
CA GLN A 281 4.41 -16.07 -4.15
C GLN A 281 3.92 -17.52 -4.23
N MET A 282 2.79 -17.70 -3.52
CA MET A 282 2.17 -19.04 -3.58
C MET A 282 0.73 -18.95 -3.09
N PRO A 283 -0.03 -19.86 -3.71
CA PRO A 283 -1.43 -19.86 -3.22
C PRO A 283 -1.53 -20.50 -1.83
N HIS A 284 -2.08 -19.73 -0.88
CA HIS A 284 -2.24 -20.25 0.50
C HIS A 284 -3.30 -19.42 1.23
N PRO A 285 -4.22 -20.15 1.94
CA PRO A 285 -5.35 -19.47 2.59
C PRO A 285 -4.86 -18.42 3.61
N LEU A 286 -3.76 -18.77 4.32
CA LEU A 286 -3.26 -17.77 5.29
C LEU A 286 -2.66 -16.55 4.57
N LEU A 287 -2.08 -16.76 3.41
CA LEU A 287 -1.41 -15.64 2.73
C LEU A 287 -2.44 -14.77 2.00
N ASP A 288 -3.72 -15.27 1.94
CA ASP A 288 -4.78 -14.43 1.38
C ASP A 288 -5.15 -13.29 2.35
N HIS A 289 -4.64 -13.53 3.56
CA HIS A 289 -5.06 -12.50 4.53
C HIS A 289 -3.85 -11.75 5.09
N ILE A 290 -2.67 -12.35 5.01
CA ILE A 290 -1.51 -11.68 5.63
C ILE A 290 -0.30 -11.92 4.72
N THR A 291 0.68 -11.00 4.88
CA THR A 291 1.96 -11.14 4.17
C THR A 291 3.10 -11.22 5.20
N PHE A 292 4.05 -12.14 4.87
CA PHE A 292 5.19 -12.26 5.82
C PHE A 292 6.45 -11.66 5.18
N VAL A 293 7.15 -11.06 6.08
CA VAL A 293 8.47 -10.54 5.63
C VAL A 293 9.56 -11.26 6.43
N ASP A 294 10.29 -12.08 5.66
CA ASP A 294 11.44 -12.77 6.29
C ASP A 294 12.74 -11.98 6.07
N THR A 295 13.32 -11.59 7.22
CA THR A 295 14.52 -10.73 7.12
C THR A 295 15.77 -11.60 7.32
N PRO A 296 16.90 -11.13 6.66
CA PRO A 296 18.15 -11.85 6.93
C PRO A 296 18.56 -11.77 8.41
N GLY A 297 19.21 -12.89 8.88
CA GLY A 297 19.67 -12.89 10.30
C GLY A 297 20.64 -11.73 10.58
N VAL A 298 20.41 -11.12 11.74
CA VAL A 298 21.33 -10.02 12.12
C VAL A 298 22.67 -10.63 12.59
N LEU A 299 23.73 -10.23 11.93
CA LEU A 299 25.05 -10.83 12.21
C LEU A 299 25.58 -10.31 13.55
N SER A 300 26.29 -11.26 14.27
CA SER A 300 26.96 -10.86 15.54
C SER A 300 28.42 -10.50 15.27
N GLY A 301 28.75 -9.08 15.30
CA GLY A 301 30.21 -8.78 15.24
C GLY A 301 30.50 -7.84 14.06
N GLU A 302 31.51 -6.91 14.13
CA GLU A 302 31.87 -5.74 13.29
C GLU A 302 32.42 -6.23 11.93
N LYS A 303 33.04 -7.48 11.72
CA LYS A 303 33.69 -7.93 10.47
C LYS A 303 32.65 -8.46 9.47
N GLN A 304 31.53 -8.82 9.89
CA GLN A 304 30.43 -9.33 9.04
C GLN A 304 29.47 -8.20 8.66
N ARG A 305 29.60 -6.99 9.33
CA ARG A 305 28.85 -5.76 8.98
C ARG A 305 29.36 -5.16 7.66
N THR A 306 30.65 -5.28 7.49
CA THR A 306 31.20 -4.66 6.25
C THR A 306 30.85 -5.50 5.02
N GLN A 307 30.15 -6.64 5.30
CA GLN A 307 29.88 -7.50 4.13
C GLN A 307 28.58 -7.08 3.42
N ARG A 308 27.69 -6.06 4.15
CA ARG A 308 26.45 -5.77 3.40
C ARG A 308 26.64 -4.48 2.57
N SER A 309 26.37 -4.64 1.35
CA SER A 309 26.58 -3.51 0.42
C SER A 309 25.40 -2.54 0.46
N TYR A 310 24.46 -2.82 1.46
CA TYR A 310 23.31 -1.88 1.51
C TYR A 310 23.00 -1.53 2.96
N ASP A 311 22.16 -0.46 3.09
CA ASP A 311 21.79 0.02 4.44
C ASP A 311 20.73 -0.89 5.07
N PHE A 312 21.18 -1.90 5.92
CA PHE A 312 20.25 -2.91 6.51
C PHE A 312 19.30 -2.23 7.50
N THR A 313 19.82 -1.37 8.36
CA THR A 313 18.96 -0.72 9.37
C THR A 313 17.89 0.14 8.70
N GLY A 314 18.32 0.86 7.66
CA GLY A 314 17.34 1.70 6.94
C GLY A 314 16.22 0.86 6.30
N VAL A 315 16.63 -0.22 5.70
CA VAL A 315 15.60 -1.07 5.04
C VAL A 315 14.68 -1.68 6.09
N THR A 316 15.26 -2.15 7.20
CA THR A 316 14.44 -2.71 8.29
C THR A 316 13.47 -1.67 8.84
N SER A 317 13.99 -0.48 9.02
CA SER A 317 13.10 0.60 9.50
C SER A 317 11.98 0.87 8.51
N TRP A 318 12.32 0.80 7.24
CA TRP A 318 11.27 1.03 6.21
C TRP A 318 10.17 -0.03 6.32
N PHE A 319 10.58 -1.33 6.47
CA PHE A 319 9.55 -2.37 6.61
C PHE A 319 8.79 -2.22 7.92
N ALA A 320 9.53 -1.87 8.93
CA ALA A 320 8.87 -1.73 10.24
C ALA A 320 7.76 -0.68 10.19
N ALA A 321 7.99 0.36 9.41
CA ALA A 321 6.95 1.41 9.33
C ALA A 321 5.72 0.91 8.58
N LYS A 322 5.87 -0.10 7.80
CA LYS A 322 4.72 -0.55 6.97
C LYS A 322 4.11 -1.83 7.54
N CYS A 323 4.85 -2.40 8.42
CA CYS A 323 4.33 -3.68 8.94
C CYS A 323 3.35 -3.41 10.08
N ASP A 324 2.50 -4.42 10.20
CA ASP A 324 1.50 -4.31 11.30
C ASP A 324 2.00 -5.03 12.55
N VAL A 325 2.77 -5.99 12.35
CA VAL A 325 3.35 -6.69 13.52
C VAL A 325 4.83 -6.98 13.21
N ILE A 326 5.62 -6.76 14.31
CA ILE A 326 7.05 -7.11 14.17
C ILE A 326 7.38 -8.19 15.21
N LEU A 327 7.75 -9.37 14.66
CA LEU A 327 8.10 -10.45 15.59
C LEU A 327 9.62 -10.49 15.78
N LEU A 328 9.98 -10.22 17.06
CA LEU A 328 11.41 -10.37 17.40
C LEU A 328 11.69 -11.77 17.94
N LEU A 329 12.58 -12.52 17.18
CA LEU A 329 12.79 -13.93 17.55
C LEU A 329 14.15 -14.07 18.26
N PHE A 330 14.04 -14.89 19.38
CA PHE A 330 15.27 -15.16 20.15
C PHE A 330 15.38 -16.66 20.39
N ASP A 331 16.66 -17.04 20.42
CA ASP A 331 16.96 -18.45 20.77
C ASP A 331 17.57 -18.50 22.18
N PRO A 332 16.95 -19.39 23.10
CA PRO A 332 17.42 -19.42 24.49
C PRO A 332 18.88 -19.87 24.59
N HIS A 333 19.44 -20.60 23.72
CA HIS A 333 20.85 -21.05 23.81
C HIS A 333 21.81 -19.95 23.38
N LYS A 334 21.30 -19.03 22.53
CA LYS A 334 22.19 -17.95 22.06
C LYS A 334 21.58 -16.58 22.35
N LEU A 335 21.33 -16.34 23.69
CA LEU A 335 20.62 -15.07 24.00
C LEU A 335 21.63 -13.94 24.13
N ASP A 336 22.29 -13.64 22.98
CA ASP A 336 23.16 -12.45 22.99
C ASP A 336 22.61 -11.38 22.05
N ILE A 337 22.31 -10.20 22.77
CA ILE A 337 21.87 -9.09 21.89
C ILE A 337 23.09 -8.28 21.47
N SER A 338 23.57 -8.59 20.29
CA SER A 338 24.78 -7.93 19.76
C SER A 338 24.55 -6.42 19.54
N ASP A 339 25.63 -5.63 19.48
CA ASP A 339 25.50 -4.17 19.23
C ASP A 339 24.71 -3.89 17.95
N GLU A 340 24.96 -4.77 16.99
CA GLU A 340 24.20 -4.56 15.73
C GLU A 340 22.70 -4.80 15.92
N PHE A 341 22.38 -5.86 16.56
CA PHE A 341 20.95 -6.11 16.81
C PHE A 341 20.32 -4.98 17.63
N LYS A 342 21.10 -4.44 18.60
CA LYS A 342 20.57 -3.28 19.38
C LYS A 342 20.30 -2.09 18.46
N ARG A 343 21.17 -1.87 17.53
CA ARG A 343 20.97 -0.74 16.61
C ARG A 343 19.71 -0.96 15.76
N VAL A 344 19.57 -2.22 15.32
CA VAL A 344 18.37 -2.50 14.50
C VAL A 344 17.11 -2.29 15.34
N ILE A 345 17.16 -2.78 16.59
CA ILE A 345 15.97 -2.63 17.45
C ILE A 345 15.73 -1.13 17.72
N SER A 346 16.83 -0.43 17.86
CA SER A 346 16.66 1.01 18.13
C SER A 346 16.04 1.71 16.92
N SER A 347 16.30 1.16 15.68
CA SER A 347 15.71 1.78 14.47
C SER A 347 14.20 1.53 14.41
N LEU A 348 13.71 0.65 15.34
CA LEU A 348 12.26 0.39 15.33
C LEU A 348 11.52 1.34 16.27
N ARG A 349 12.27 2.36 16.71
CA ARG A 349 11.65 3.33 17.62
C ARG A 349 10.45 4.00 16.95
N GLY A 350 9.36 4.06 17.71
CA GLY A 350 8.11 4.65 17.14
C GLY A 350 7.11 3.56 16.76
N ASN A 351 7.68 2.32 16.69
CA ASN A 351 6.76 1.22 16.33
C ASN A 351 6.79 0.13 17.40
N GLU A 352 6.97 0.60 18.65
CA GLU A 352 7.15 -0.39 19.76
C GLU A 352 5.84 -1.11 20.03
N ASP A 353 4.77 -0.45 19.76
CA ASP A 353 3.45 -1.08 20.08
C ASP A 353 3.17 -2.27 19.16
N LYS A 354 4.01 -2.40 18.04
CA LYS A 354 3.75 -3.49 17.08
C LYS A 354 4.68 -4.68 17.35
N ILE A 355 5.52 -4.50 18.33
CA ILE A 355 6.59 -5.51 18.51
C ILE A 355 6.06 -6.62 19.45
N ARG A 356 6.27 -7.85 18.94
CA ARG A 356 6.02 -9.05 19.78
C ARG A 356 7.29 -9.91 19.82
N VAL A 357 7.51 -10.36 21.06
CA VAL A 357 8.78 -11.11 21.21
C VAL A 357 8.46 -12.61 21.24
N VAL A 358 9.28 -13.35 20.45
CA VAL A 358 9.11 -14.81 20.45
C VAL A 358 10.42 -15.47 20.92
N LEU A 359 10.29 -16.13 22.05
CA LEU A 359 11.43 -16.95 22.49
C LEU A 359 11.31 -18.38 21.91
N ASN A 360 12.09 -18.58 20.82
CA ASN A 360 11.96 -19.83 20.04
C ASN A 360 12.93 -20.89 20.56
N LYS A 361 12.60 -22.20 20.21
CA LYS A 361 13.43 -23.35 20.59
C LYS A 361 13.49 -23.51 22.11
N ALA A 362 12.43 -23.18 22.78
CA ALA A 362 12.43 -23.22 24.27
C ALA A 362 12.44 -24.67 24.76
N ASP A 363 12.18 -25.56 23.84
CA ASP A 363 12.19 -26.98 24.26
C ASP A 363 13.62 -27.51 24.38
N GLN A 364 14.53 -26.73 24.10
CA GLN A 364 15.93 -27.22 24.15
C GLN A 364 16.55 -26.91 25.51
N VAL A 365 15.83 -26.21 26.32
CA VAL A 365 16.43 -25.87 27.63
C VAL A 365 15.45 -26.33 28.73
N ASP A 366 16.06 -26.59 29.90
CA ASP A 366 15.20 -26.99 31.03
C ASP A 366 14.44 -25.79 31.61
N THR A 367 13.48 -26.04 32.50
CA THR A 367 12.54 -25.00 32.96
C THR A 367 13.31 -23.92 33.75
N GLN A 368 14.26 -24.32 34.57
CA GLN A 368 15.02 -23.31 35.35
C GLN A 368 15.85 -22.42 34.44
N GLN A 369 16.53 -23.05 33.53
CA GLN A 369 17.31 -22.25 32.55
C GLN A 369 16.39 -21.34 31.72
N LEU A 370 15.29 -21.85 31.37
CA LEU A 370 14.35 -21.03 30.58
C LEU A 370 13.93 -19.77 31.34
N MET A 371 13.67 -19.91 32.64
CA MET A 371 13.26 -18.72 33.43
C MET A 371 14.40 -17.72 33.55
N ARG A 372 15.64 -18.28 33.61
CA ARG A 372 16.79 -17.34 33.68
C ARG A 372 16.97 -16.61 32.35
N VAL A 373 16.75 -17.37 31.29
CA VAL A 373 16.93 -16.75 29.96
C VAL A 373 15.81 -15.73 29.73
N TYR A 374 14.66 -16.10 30.12
CA TYR A 374 13.52 -15.16 29.99
C TYR A 374 13.79 -13.87 30.76
N GLY A 375 14.22 -14.01 32.04
CA GLY A 375 14.54 -12.80 32.84
C GLY A 375 15.62 -11.95 32.18
N ALA A 376 16.68 -12.65 31.71
CA ALA A 376 17.78 -11.90 31.06
C ALA A 376 17.30 -11.18 29.81
N LEU A 377 16.44 -11.84 29.04
CA LEU A 377 15.91 -11.21 27.80
C LEU A 377 15.09 -9.96 28.12
N MET A 378 14.25 -10.07 29.07
CA MET A 378 13.39 -8.92 29.41
C MET A 378 14.23 -7.76 29.94
N TRP A 379 15.24 -8.17 30.75
CA TRP A 379 16.13 -7.10 31.27
C TRP A 379 16.85 -6.40 30.12
N SER A 380 17.33 -7.16 29.18
CA SER A 380 18.07 -6.56 28.05
C SER A 380 17.14 -5.74 27.14
N LEU A 381 15.96 -6.28 26.86
CA LEU A 381 15.02 -5.53 26.00
C LEU A 381 14.54 -4.24 26.68
N GLY A 382 14.39 -4.35 28.00
CA GLY A 382 13.99 -3.13 28.74
C GLY A 382 15.02 -2.01 28.58
N LYS A 383 16.26 -2.38 28.48
CA LYS A 383 17.33 -1.35 28.35
C LYS A 383 17.36 -0.77 26.94
N VAL A 384 17.01 -1.65 26.00
CA VAL A 384 17.20 -1.20 24.60
C VAL A 384 15.94 -0.48 24.12
N LEU A 385 14.70 -0.93 24.43
CA LEU A 385 13.46 -0.33 23.90
C LEU A 385 13.06 0.91 24.69
N ASN A 386 13.62 1.05 25.84
CA ASN A 386 13.37 2.23 26.70
C ASN A 386 11.90 2.62 26.73
N THR A 387 11.00 1.64 26.87
CA THR A 387 9.56 1.91 27.03
C THR A 387 9.07 1.30 28.35
N PRO A 388 8.21 2.11 29.00
CA PRO A 388 7.71 1.63 30.30
C PRO A 388 6.77 0.43 30.13
N GLU A 389 6.39 0.14 28.87
CA GLU A 389 5.44 -0.96 28.66
C GLU A 389 6.18 -2.28 28.44
N VAL A 390 5.56 -3.25 29.15
CA VAL A 390 6.24 -4.56 29.03
C VAL A 390 5.73 -5.25 27.75
N MET A 391 6.78 -5.83 27.00
CA MET A 391 6.40 -6.48 25.72
C MET A 391 5.92 -7.91 25.98
N ARG A 392 4.88 -8.24 25.17
CA ARG A 392 4.38 -9.63 25.29
C ARG A 392 5.39 -10.62 24.68
N VAL A 393 5.75 -11.73 25.49
CA VAL A 393 6.73 -12.71 24.99
C VAL A 393 6.02 -14.06 24.81
N TYR A 394 6.20 -14.60 23.60
CA TYR A 394 5.65 -15.95 23.34
C TYR A 394 6.78 -16.98 23.44
N ILE A 395 6.49 -17.95 24.32
CA ILE A 395 7.54 -18.96 24.57
C ILE A 395 7.10 -20.29 23.94
N GLY A 396 8.03 -20.78 23.13
CA GLY A 396 7.68 -22.09 22.54
C GLY A 396 8.71 -22.50 21.48
N SER A 397 8.42 -23.69 20.94
CA SER A 397 9.24 -24.17 19.80
C SER A 397 8.38 -24.26 18.53
N PHE A 398 8.72 -23.38 17.57
CA PHE A 398 7.86 -23.25 16.39
C PHE A 398 8.53 -23.95 15.21
N ASN A 399 8.54 -25.25 15.29
CA ASN A 399 9.04 -26.10 14.18
C ASN A 399 8.16 -27.34 14.04
N ASP A 400 8.46 -28.14 12.97
CA ASP A 400 7.57 -29.31 12.71
C ASP A 400 8.01 -30.51 13.55
N LYS A 401 9.05 -30.27 14.38
CA LYS A 401 9.51 -31.40 15.22
C LYS A 401 8.72 -31.46 16.53
N PRO A 402 8.56 -32.75 16.93
CA PRO A 402 7.84 -32.89 18.20
C PRO A 402 8.63 -32.27 19.37
N VAL A 403 7.82 -31.70 20.31
CA VAL A 403 8.44 -31.05 21.49
C VAL A 403 9.16 -32.11 22.33
N ASN A 404 10.39 -31.81 22.60
CA ASN A 404 11.13 -32.73 23.48
C ASN A 404 10.50 -32.83 24.89
N GLU A 405 9.71 -33.85 25.09
CA GLU A 405 8.88 -33.99 26.31
C GLU A 405 9.76 -34.34 27.52
N SER A 406 10.89 -34.89 27.23
CA SER A 406 11.80 -35.28 28.32
C SER A 406 12.48 -34.06 28.95
N ALA A 407 12.68 -33.02 28.24
CA ALA A 407 13.39 -31.81 28.71
C ALA A 407 12.41 -30.79 29.29
N VAL A 408 11.15 -30.76 29.05
CA VAL A 408 10.29 -29.62 29.40
C VAL A 408 9.21 -30.11 30.38
N GLY A 409 9.14 -31.47 30.55
CA GLY A 409 8.10 -32.01 31.46
C GLY A 409 6.68 -31.71 30.96
N PRO A 410 5.52 -32.25 31.49
CA PRO A 410 4.10 -32.12 31.06
C PRO A 410 3.60 -30.67 31.20
N ILE A 411 4.18 -29.91 32.11
CA ILE A 411 3.72 -28.51 32.32
C ILE A 411 4.32 -27.62 31.22
N GLY A 412 5.44 -27.90 30.73
CA GLY A 412 6.10 -27.10 29.68
C GLY A 412 5.41 -27.28 28.32
N LYS A 413 4.94 -28.50 28.12
CA LYS A 413 4.24 -28.72 26.83
C LYS A 413 2.94 -27.92 26.75
N GLU A 414 2.20 -28.02 27.83
CA GLU A 414 0.93 -27.26 27.83
C GLU A 414 1.18 -25.75 27.68
N LEU A 415 2.20 -25.29 28.36
CA LEU A 415 2.52 -23.85 28.25
C LEU A 415 2.88 -23.49 26.80
N PHE A 416 3.75 -24.30 26.13
CA PHE A 416 4.19 -23.96 24.76
C PHE A 416 2.99 -23.99 23.80
N GLU A 417 2.11 -24.95 23.98
CA GLU A 417 0.93 -25.03 23.09
C GLU A 417 0.00 -23.84 23.29
N LYS A 418 -0.17 -23.58 24.59
CA LYS A 418 -1.06 -22.42 24.85
C LYS A 418 -0.47 -21.12 24.27
N GLU A 419 0.86 -20.94 24.40
CA GLU A 419 1.49 -19.71 23.87
C GLU A 419 1.45 -19.71 22.34
N GLN A 420 1.60 -20.81 21.74
CA GLN A 420 1.47 -20.87 20.29
C GLN A 420 0.04 -20.51 19.82
N GLU A 421 -0.90 -21.02 20.56
CA GLU A 421 -2.29 -20.66 20.21
C GLU A 421 -2.55 -19.15 20.38
N ASP A 422 -1.99 -18.66 21.47
CA ASP A 422 -2.19 -17.21 21.68
C ASP A 422 -1.54 -16.39 20.56
N LEU A 423 -0.33 -16.87 20.13
CA LEU A 423 0.33 -16.12 19.04
C LEU A 423 -0.49 -16.21 17.75
N LEU A 424 -1.03 -17.37 17.48
CA LEU A 424 -1.84 -17.53 16.26
C LEU A 424 -3.12 -16.68 16.34
N ALA A 425 -3.70 -16.72 17.49
CA ALA A 425 -4.89 -15.86 17.65
C ALA A 425 -4.55 -14.39 17.43
N ASP A 426 -3.42 -14.03 17.95
CA ASP A 426 -3.02 -12.62 17.75
C ASP A 426 -2.75 -12.33 16.27
N LEU A 427 -2.16 -13.27 15.58
CA LEU A 427 -1.86 -13.05 14.16
C LEU A 427 -3.15 -13.02 13.33
N LYS A 428 -4.10 -13.82 13.72
CA LYS A 428 -5.39 -13.85 13.01
C LYS A 428 -6.18 -12.55 13.22
N ASP A 429 -5.90 -11.92 14.30
CA ASP A 429 -6.67 -10.70 14.61
C ASP A 429 -6.04 -9.47 13.93
N ILE A 430 -4.95 -9.70 13.25
CA ILE A 430 -4.18 -8.56 12.69
C ILE A 430 -5.00 -7.84 11.62
N PRO A 431 -5.63 -8.54 10.73
CA PRO A 431 -6.36 -7.81 9.68
C PRO A 431 -7.44 -6.90 10.27
N LYS A 432 -8.07 -7.41 11.32
CA LYS A 432 -9.10 -6.55 11.96
C LYS A 432 -8.46 -5.32 12.61
N LYS A 433 -7.29 -5.48 13.15
CA LYS A 433 -6.64 -4.36 13.87
C LYS A 433 -5.93 -3.43 12.88
N ALA A 434 -5.60 -4.01 11.73
CA ALA A 434 -4.86 -3.21 10.74
C ALA A 434 -5.72 -2.05 10.24
N CYS A 435 -7.03 -2.24 10.17
CA CYS A 435 -7.92 -1.14 9.76
C CYS A 435 -7.91 -0.01 10.80
N ASP A 436 -7.96 -0.37 12.04
CA ASP A 436 -7.93 0.65 13.12
C ASP A 436 -6.57 1.36 13.16
N ARG A 437 -5.59 0.66 12.85
CA ARG A 437 -4.24 1.26 12.99
C ARG A 437 -3.98 2.21 11.81
N ARG A 438 -4.42 1.75 10.71
CA ARG A 438 -4.22 2.66 9.56
C ARG A 438 -4.96 3.99 9.76
N SER A 439 -5.99 3.90 10.45
CA SER A 439 -6.68 5.16 10.81
C SER A 439 -5.83 6.01 11.77
N MET A 440 -5.11 5.40 12.68
CA MET A 440 -4.32 6.16 13.69
C MET A 440 -3.02 6.68 13.09
N SER A 441 -2.45 5.91 12.10
CA SER A 441 -1.14 6.30 11.53
C SER A 441 -1.28 7.43 10.52
N LEU A 442 -2.59 7.64 9.91
CA LEU A 442 -2.80 8.81 9.02
C LEU A 442 -3.07 10.08 9.83
#